data_AF-A0A5N7ZA73-F1
#
_entry.id   AF-A0A5N7ZA73-F1
#
_cell.length_a   1.000
_cell.length_b   1.000
_cell.length_c   1.000
_cell.angle_alpha   90.00
_cell.angle_beta   90.00
_cell.angle_gamma   90.00
#
_symmetry.space_group_name_H-M   'P 1'
#
loop_
_entity.id
_entity.type
_entity.pdbx_description
1 polymer ?
#
loop_
_entity_poly.entity_id
_entity_poly.type
_entity_poly.pdbx_seq_one_letter_code
_entity_poly.pdbx_strand_id
1 'polypeptide(L)'
;MSTKLVLPILLALLFASCEVDPYEETSGKTLDVGSLSKMKAPHTCKDEEHWVEAEDGTIYWDENATSQGTTKPGETYLGATYNGLSISKYKTHTVNGVGVEIKAGYSNRSKSDSEVRWIQTIRTNDPLGGASSPYNDPQPADDSKPFYWTDTELPNYKNKEGQNLIFYDRPTRSGSQNGIKWEGELSTVINKGNEYKPAVTIRYGFETKEGVAVPLPIEINSPSSFQDKTIAAYNKTLP
;
A
#
# COMPACT_ATOMS: atom_id res chain seq x y z
N MET A 1 -62.34 9.12 18.12
CA MET A 1 -61.80 9.01 16.76
C MET A 1 -60.33 9.37 16.83
N SER A 2 -59.44 8.37 16.84
CA SER A 2 -57.99 8.55 17.03
C SER A 2 -57.31 8.38 15.68
N THR A 3 -56.65 9.44 15.23
CA THR A 3 -55.93 9.53 13.97
C THR A 3 -54.59 8.79 14.05
N LYS A 4 -54.35 7.89 13.09
CA LYS A 4 -53.07 7.19 12.92
C LYS A 4 -51.99 8.17 12.44
N LEU A 5 -50.91 8.27 13.20
CA LEU A 5 -49.70 8.97 12.81
C LEU A 5 -48.82 8.00 12.00
N VAL A 6 -48.63 8.26 10.71
CA VAL A 6 -47.68 7.53 9.85
C VAL A 6 -46.36 8.30 9.88
N LEU A 7 -45.31 7.62 10.34
CA LEU A 7 -43.94 8.14 10.40
C LEU A 7 -43.29 8.02 9.00
N PRO A 8 -42.72 9.07 8.40
CA PRO A 8 -41.92 8.91 7.19
C PRO A 8 -40.51 8.42 7.55
N ILE A 9 -40.09 7.34 6.88
CA ILE A 9 -38.73 6.81 6.90
C ILE A 9 -37.83 7.80 6.14
N LEU A 10 -36.91 8.45 6.85
CA LEU A 10 -35.89 9.31 6.25
C LEU A 10 -34.73 8.41 5.77
N LEU A 11 -34.65 8.17 4.46
CA LEU A 11 -33.53 7.48 3.82
C LEU A 11 -32.38 8.47 3.65
N ALA A 12 -31.37 8.39 4.51
CA ALA A 12 -30.14 9.17 4.36
C ALA A 12 -29.25 8.54 3.27
N LEU A 13 -29.28 9.12 2.07
CA LEU A 13 -28.26 8.90 1.05
C LEU A 13 -27.00 9.68 1.47
N LEU A 14 -25.97 8.96 1.93
CA LEU A 14 -24.62 9.53 2.01
C LEU A 14 -24.12 9.76 0.59
N PHE A 15 -23.99 11.01 0.20
CA PHE A 15 -23.19 11.39 -0.97
C PHE A 15 -21.71 11.37 -0.55
N ALA A 16 -20.93 10.43 -1.08
CA ALA A 16 -19.49 10.58 -1.15
C ALA A 16 -19.19 11.61 -2.24
N SER A 17 -18.86 12.84 -1.84
CA SER A 17 -18.47 13.91 -2.76
C SER A 17 -17.01 13.70 -3.15
N CYS A 18 -16.76 13.34 -4.41
CA CYS A 18 -15.45 13.43 -5.03
C CYS A 18 -15.25 14.89 -5.45
N GLU A 19 -14.49 15.67 -4.68
CA GLU A 19 -14.10 17.02 -5.09
C GLU A 19 -13.13 16.90 -6.27
N VAL A 20 -13.58 17.36 -7.44
CA VAL A 20 -12.77 17.51 -8.64
C VAL A 20 -12.01 18.82 -8.51
N ASP A 21 -10.68 18.76 -8.50
CA ASP A 21 -9.81 19.93 -8.54
C ASP A 21 -10.11 20.77 -9.81
N PRO A 22 -10.47 22.06 -9.70
CA PRO A 22 -10.85 22.86 -10.85
C PRO A 22 -9.62 23.54 -11.44
N TYR A 23 -8.79 22.81 -12.19
CA TYR A 23 -7.89 23.45 -13.14
C TYR A 23 -7.49 22.55 -14.31
N GLU A 24 -8.32 22.56 -15.37
CA GLU A 24 -7.78 22.51 -16.74
C GLU A 24 -8.51 23.56 -17.59
N GLU A 25 -7.73 24.50 -18.14
CA GLU A 25 -8.18 25.47 -19.12
C GLU A 25 -8.74 24.76 -20.37
N THR A 26 -10.03 24.90 -20.62
CA THR A 26 -10.63 24.50 -21.89
C THR A 26 -10.30 25.54 -22.98
N SER A 27 -9.38 25.20 -23.89
CA SER A 27 -9.32 25.89 -25.20
C SER A 27 -10.55 25.50 -26.01
N GLY A 28 -11.31 26.49 -26.45
CA GLY A 28 -12.67 26.34 -26.94
C GLY A 28 -12.82 25.43 -28.16
N LYS A 29 -13.85 24.58 -28.10
CA LYS A 29 -14.67 24.11 -29.22
C LYS A 29 -16.00 23.63 -28.64
N THR A 30 -17.09 24.30 -28.99
CA THR A 30 -18.45 23.85 -28.69
C THR A 30 -18.74 22.56 -29.46
N LEU A 31 -19.07 21.49 -28.74
CA LEU A 31 -19.53 20.22 -29.31
C LEU A 31 -21.04 20.08 -29.12
N ASP A 32 -21.70 19.74 -30.21
CA ASP A 32 -23.15 19.65 -30.40
C ASP A 32 -23.77 18.52 -29.55
N VAL A 33 -24.84 18.83 -28.82
CA VAL A 33 -25.44 18.01 -27.74
C VAL A 33 -26.31 16.84 -28.24
N GLY A 34 -26.23 16.49 -29.52
CA GLY A 34 -27.13 15.55 -30.19
C GLY A 34 -26.62 14.11 -30.42
N SER A 35 -25.41 13.74 -30.01
CA SER A 35 -24.85 12.40 -30.33
C SER A 35 -24.13 11.67 -29.19
N LEU A 36 -24.27 12.11 -27.94
CA LEU A 36 -23.72 11.39 -26.78
C LEU A 36 -24.66 10.26 -26.32
N SER A 37 -24.90 9.29 -27.19
CA SER A 37 -25.35 7.97 -26.76
C SER A 37 -24.26 6.96 -27.10
N LYS A 38 -23.64 6.40 -26.05
CA LYS A 38 -22.67 5.29 -26.06
C LYS A 38 -21.18 5.61 -26.27
N MET A 39 -20.67 6.69 -25.67
CA MET A 39 -19.27 6.67 -25.21
C MET A 39 -19.27 6.32 -23.72
N LYS A 40 -18.99 5.04 -23.44
CA LYS A 40 -18.63 4.58 -22.10
C LYS A 40 -17.37 5.34 -21.71
N ALA A 41 -17.47 6.23 -20.73
CA ALA A 41 -16.32 6.96 -20.22
C ALA A 41 -15.19 5.95 -19.89
N PRO A 42 -13.96 6.12 -20.40
CA PRO A 42 -12.85 5.28 -19.99
C PRO A 42 -12.47 5.68 -18.57
N HIS A 43 -12.36 4.67 -17.70
CA HIS A 43 -11.88 4.77 -16.32
C HIS A 43 -12.80 5.52 -15.35
N THR A 44 -13.90 4.85 -14.96
CA THR A 44 -14.36 4.94 -13.57
C THR A 44 -13.22 4.52 -12.64
N CYS A 45 -12.93 5.33 -11.62
CA CYS A 45 -12.03 5.01 -10.52
C CYS A 45 -12.20 3.53 -10.13
N LYS A 46 -11.18 2.71 -10.36
CA LYS A 46 -11.13 1.36 -9.80
C LYS A 46 -10.82 1.53 -8.33
N ASP A 47 -11.86 1.82 -7.56
CA ASP A 47 -11.81 1.70 -6.12
C ASP A 47 -11.98 0.22 -5.80
N GLU A 48 -11.04 -0.28 -4.99
CA GLU A 48 -11.10 -1.51 -4.19
C GLU A 48 -10.32 -2.73 -4.74
N GLU A 49 -9.04 -2.80 -4.35
CA GLU A 49 -8.10 -3.89 -4.58
C GLU A 49 -7.82 -4.58 -3.24
N HIS A 50 -8.13 -5.87 -3.08
CA HIS A 50 -8.31 -6.48 -1.76
C HIS A 50 -7.48 -7.74 -1.52
N TRP A 51 -7.40 -8.13 -0.25
CA TRP A 51 -6.72 -9.34 0.19
C TRP A 51 -7.54 -10.59 -0.14
N VAL A 52 -6.84 -11.63 -0.57
CA VAL A 52 -7.40 -12.92 -0.97
C VAL A 52 -6.52 -14.02 -0.39
N GLU A 53 -7.13 -15.12 0.02
CA GLU A 53 -6.45 -16.37 0.38
C GLU A 53 -6.62 -17.40 -0.74
N ALA A 54 -5.50 -17.89 -1.27
CA ALA A 54 -5.48 -18.96 -2.25
C ALA A 54 -5.81 -20.32 -1.63
N GLU A 55 -6.08 -21.33 -2.46
CA GLU A 55 -6.40 -22.71 -2.01
C GLU A 55 -5.28 -23.34 -1.16
N ASP A 56 -4.03 -22.91 -1.37
CA ASP A 56 -2.85 -23.40 -0.62
C ASP A 56 -2.60 -22.63 0.69
N GLY A 57 -3.47 -21.67 1.02
CA GLY A 57 -3.35 -20.79 2.20
C GLY A 57 -2.46 -19.57 2.00
N THR A 58 -1.91 -19.35 0.81
CA THR A 58 -1.16 -18.12 0.49
C THR A 58 -2.08 -16.92 0.50
N ILE A 59 -1.74 -15.89 1.28
CA ILE A 59 -2.50 -14.64 1.33
C ILE A 59 -1.79 -13.60 0.50
N TYR A 60 -2.47 -13.07 -0.50
CA TYR A 60 -1.92 -12.09 -1.43
C TYR A 60 -2.93 -11.00 -1.73
N TRP A 61 -2.43 -9.89 -2.27
CA TRP A 61 -3.24 -8.77 -2.68
C TRP A 61 -3.59 -8.91 -4.17
N ASP A 62 -4.88 -8.88 -4.49
CA ASP A 62 -5.40 -9.05 -5.84
C ASP A 62 -6.02 -7.74 -6.34
N GLU A 63 -5.44 -7.19 -7.41
CA GLU A 63 -5.90 -5.96 -8.07
C GLU A 63 -7.31 -6.07 -8.70
N ASN A 64 -7.84 -7.29 -8.82
CA ASN A 64 -9.17 -7.55 -9.39
C ASN A 64 -10.22 -7.94 -8.34
N ALA A 65 -9.80 -8.22 -7.10
CA ALA A 65 -10.72 -8.65 -6.04
C ALA A 65 -11.35 -7.45 -5.32
N THR A 66 -12.67 -7.40 -5.37
CA THR A 66 -13.55 -6.45 -4.65
C THR A 66 -14.57 -7.18 -3.77
N SER A 67 -14.79 -8.47 -4.02
CA SER A 67 -15.75 -9.32 -3.33
C SER A 67 -15.44 -10.79 -3.63
N GLN A 68 -16.09 -11.72 -2.94
CA GLN A 68 -16.01 -13.16 -3.25
C GLN A 68 -16.43 -13.51 -4.70
N GLY A 69 -17.25 -12.66 -5.35
CA GLY A 69 -17.66 -12.88 -6.74
C GLY A 69 -16.61 -12.46 -7.78
N THR A 70 -15.59 -11.71 -7.36
CA THR A 70 -14.51 -11.22 -8.23
C THR A 70 -13.17 -11.89 -7.94
N THR A 71 -13.06 -12.69 -6.87
CA THR A 71 -11.93 -13.60 -6.65
C THR A 71 -11.96 -14.76 -7.65
N LYS A 72 -10.82 -15.41 -7.88
CA LYS A 72 -10.75 -16.58 -8.76
C LYS A 72 -11.44 -17.78 -8.09
N PRO A 73 -11.90 -18.77 -8.88
CA PRO A 73 -12.46 -20.00 -8.33
C PRO A 73 -11.48 -20.67 -7.34
N GLY A 74 -12.00 -21.07 -6.17
CA GLY A 74 -11.20 -21.71 -5.12
C GLY A 74 -10.60 -20.75 -4.09
N GLU A 75 -10.52 -19.45 -4.40
CA GLU A 75 -9.97 -18.45 -3.50
C GLU A 75 -11.01 -17.91 -2.51
N THR A 76 -10.56 -17.49 -1.32
CA THR A 76 -11.38 -16.84 -0.29
C THR A 76 -11.10 -15.34 -0.23
N TYR A 77 -12.16 -14.53 -0.33
CA TYR A 77 -12.06 -13.08 -0.19
C TYR A 77 -11.90 -12.65 1.27
N LEU A 78 -10.85 -11.89 1.57
CA LEU A 78 -10.53 -11.41 2.93
C LEU A 78 -10.85 -9.93 3.16
N GLY A 79 -11.03 -9.16 2.09
CA GLY A 79 -11.42 -7.74 2.15
C GLY A 79 -10.25 -6.75 2.07
N ALA A 80 -10.58 -5.46 2.19
CA ALA A 80 -9.64 -4.34 2.02
C ALA A 80 -8.50 -4.29 3.05
N THR A 81 -8.58 -5.05 4.13
CA THR A 81 -7.61 -4.99 5.21
C THR A 81 -7.36 -6.37 5.80
N TYR A 82 -6.09 -6.75 5.87
CA TYR A 82 -5.63 -7.99 6.50
C TYR A 82 -4.72 -7.67 7.69
N ASN A 83 -5.09 -8.13 8.89
CA ASN A 83 -4.34 -7.87 10.13
C ASN A 83 -3.96 -6.40 10.39
N GLY A 84 -4.79 -5.47 9.92
CA GLY A 84 -4.58 -4.02 10.04
C GLY A 84 -3.86 -3.38 8.85
N LEU A 85 -3.29 -4.17 7.92
CA LEU A 85 -2.64 -3.69 6.71
C LEU A 85 -3.65 -3.45 5.59
N SER A 86 -3.56 -2.28 4.95
CA SER A 86 -4.22 -1.96 3.68
C SER A 86 -3.19 -1.51 2.65
N ILE A 87 -3.44 -1.80 1.37
CA ILE A 87 -2.70 -1.26 0.23
C ILE A 87 -3.67 -0.38 -0.54
N SER A 88 -3.40 0.92 -0.62
CA SER A 88 -4.24 1.89 -1.33
C SER A 88 -3.70 2.26 -2.70
N LYS A 89 -2.48 1.81 -3.01
CA LYS A 89 -1.85 1.98 -4.31
C LYS A 89 -0.76 0.94 -4.48
N TYR A 90 -0.81 0.20 -5.59
CA TYR A 90 0.33 -0.56 -6.07
C TYR A 90 0.30 -0.65 -7.59
N LYS A 91 1.22 0.03 -8.26
CA LYS A 91 1.23 0.10 -9.73
C LYS A 91 2.62 0.38 -10.28
N THR A 92 2.81 0.17 -11.57
CA THR A 92 4.02 0.60 -12.28
C THR A 92 4.21 2.12 -12.18
N HIS A 93 5.46 2.53 -12.05
CA HIS A 93 5.88 3.93 -12.01
C HIS A 93 6.94 4.19 -13.08
N THR A 94 6.78 5.27 -13.85
CA THR A 94 7.62 5.59 -15.02
C THR A 94 8.24 6.99 -15.00
N VAL A 95 8.06 7.74 -13.92
CA VAL A 95 8.67 9.07 -13.76
C VAL A 95 10.07 8.90 -13.18
N ASN A 96 11.09 9.49 -13.82
CA ASN A 96 12.49 9.40 -13.40
C ASN A 96 13.05 7.97 -13.30
N GLY A 97 12.55 7.05 -14.13
CA GLY A 97 12.96 5.65 -14.17
C GLY A 97 11.77 4.73 -14.37
N VAL A 98 12.00 3.42 -14.33
CA VAL A 98 10.96 2.38 -14.35
C VAL A 98 10.98 1.61 -13.04
N GLY A 99 9.81 1.39 -12.46
CA GLY A 99 9.66 0.68 -11.20
C GLY A 99 8.21 0.58 -10.76
N VAL A 100 7.98 0.66 -9.45
CA VAL A 100 6.63 0.64 -8.88
C VAL A 100 6.42 1.81 -7.93
N GLU A 101 5.17 2.15 -7.68
CA GLU A 101 4.74 3.05 -6.61
C GLU A 101 3.82 2.26 -5.69
N ILE A 102 4.12 2.28 -4.39
CA ILE A 102 3.31 1.64 -3.36
C ILE A 102 2.88 2.66 -2.31
N LYS A 103 1.64 2.52 -1.84
CA LYS A 103 1.15 3.18 -0.65
C LYS A 103 0.44 2.17 0.23
N ALA A 104 0.93 2.00 1.45
CA ALA A 104 0.38 1.09 2.43
C ALA A 104 -0.06 1.84 3.69
N GLY A 105 -1.09 1.34 4.35
CA GLY A 105 -1.59 1.86 5.62
C GLY A 105 -1.61 0.77 6.67
N TYR A 106 -1.30 1.14 7.92
CA TYR A 106 -1.55 0.25 9.05
C TYR A 106 -2.53 0.89 10.03
N SER A 107 -3.56 0.12 10.38
CA SER A 107 -4.52 0.43 11.43
C SER A 107 -4.51 -0.67 12.49
N ASN A 108 -4.02 -0.34 13.67
CA ASN A 108 -4.12 -1.19 14.85
C ASN A 108 -5.58 -1.28 15.29
N ARG A 109 -6.19 -2.46 15.14
CA ARG A 109 -7.57 -2.72 15.58
C ARG A 109 -7.72 -2.68 17.10
N SER A 110 -6.63 -2.91 17.84
CA SER A 110 -6.60 -2.79 19.29
C SER A 110 -6.22 -1.35 19.64
N LYS A 111 -7.10 -0.62 20.34
CA LYS A 111 -6.93 0.79 20.72
C LYS A 111 -5.79 1.06 21.72
N SER A 112 -4.73 0.26 21.71
CA SER A 112 -3.55 0.46 22.53
C SER A 112 -2.71 1.61 21.99
N ASP A 113 -2.18 2.46 22.87
CA ASP A 113 -1.20 3.52 22.57
C ASP A 113 0.18 2.98 22.12
N SER A 114 0.24 1.73 21.66
CA SER A 114 1.46 1.11 21.15
C SER A 114 1.97 1.86 19.92
N GLU A 115 3.26 2.22 19.97
CA GLU A 115 3.93 2.85 18.85
C GLU A 115 4.02 1.87 17.67
N VAL A 116 3.52 2.31 16.51
CA VAL A 116 3.62 1.61 15.23
C VAL A 116 4.75 2.22 14.42
N ARG A 117 5.60 1.38 13.82
CA ARG A 117 6.68 1.78 12.90
C ARG A 117 6.74 0.86 11.69
N TRP A 118 7.34 1.35 10.61
CA TRP A 118 7.69 0.56 9.42
C TRP A 118 9.18 0.27 9.43
N ILE A 119 9.54 -0.96 9.05
CA ILE A 119 10.92 -1.34 8.73
C ILE A 119 10.89 -1.95 7.34
N GLN A 120 11.76 -1.46 6.47
CA GLN A 120 11.90 -1.96 5.11
C GLN A 120 13.31 -2.50 4.90
N THR A 121 13.42 -3.71 4.37
CA THR A 121 14.67 -4.28 3.88
C THR A 121 14.59 -4.47 2.38
N ILE A 122 15.64 -4.10 1.65
CA ILE A 122 15.74 -4.28 0.20
C ILE A 122 16.58 -5.49 -0.15
N ARG A 123 16.10 -6.29 -1.10
CA ARG A 123 16.84 -7.32 -1.82
C ARG A 123 16.84 -6.97 -3.30
N THR A 124 18.02 -6.68 -3.84
CA THR A 124 18.19 -6.41 -5.26
C THR A 124 19.48 -7.01 -5.80
N ASN A 125 19.52 -7.31 -7.09
CA ASN A 125 20.74 -7.67 -7.82
C ASN A 125 21.51 -6.46 -8.37
N ASP A 126 20.95 -5.25 -8.24
CA ASP A 126 21.57 -3.99 -8.66
C ASP A 126 21.46 -2.94 -7.53
N PRO A 127 22.23 -3.07 -6.45
CA PRO A 127 22.20 -2.13 -5.33
C PRO A 127 22.81 -0.78 -5.74
N LEU A 128 22.20 0.31 -5.28
CA LEU A 128 22.65 1.68 -5.54
C LEU A 128 23.38 2.27 -4.33
N GLY A 129 24.11 3.37 -4.53
CA GLY A 129 24.70 4.14 -3.43
C GLY A 129 25.77 3.39 -2.61
N GLY A 130 26.43 2.38 -3.19
CA GLY A 130 27.44 1.56 -2.51
C GLY A 130 26.87 0.54 -1.52
N ALA A 131 25.56 0.34 -1.49
CA ALA A 131 24.92 -0.65 -0.64
C ALA A 131 25.27 -2.09 -1.06
N SER A 132 25.16 -3.02 -0.11
CA SER A 132 25.20 -4.46 -0.38
C SER A 132 23.85 -5.06 -0.06
N SER A 133 23.29 -5.83 -0.98
CA SER A 133 22.00 -6.51 -0.81
C SER A 133 22.16 -7.75 0.08
N PRO A 134 21.28 -8.00 1.07
CA PRO A 134 20.20 -7.13 1.53
C PRO A 134 20.67 -5.96 2.43
N TYR A 135 19.90 -4.87 2.45
CA TYR A 135 20.13 -3.71 3.32
C TYR A 135 18.82 -3.11 3.85
N ASN A 136 18.88 -2.40 4.99
CA ASN A 136 17.74 -1.66 5.56
C ASN A 136 17.55 -0.33 4.81
N ASP A 137 16.30 0.05 4.57
CA ASP A 137 15.91 1.31 3.92
C ASP A 137 15.32 2.29 4.96
N PRO A 138 15.60 3.61 4.87
CA PRO A 138 16.27 4.31 3.78
C PRO A 138 17.79 4.07 3.68
N GLN A 139 18.33 4.12 2.46
CA GLN A 139 19.77 4.06 2.17
C GLN A 139 20.24 5.29 1.36
N PRO A 140 21.24 6.06 1.83
CA PRO A 140 21.93 5.92 3.12
C PRO A 140 21.00 6.12 4.32
N ALA A 141 21.31 5.46 5.44
CA ALA A 141 20.56 5.62 6.68
C ALA A 141 20.55 7.10 7.10
N ASP A 142 19.37 7.60 7.44
CA ASP A 142 19.11 8.98 7.86
C ASP A 142 19.23 9.16 9.38
N ASP A 143 19.02 8.10 10.16
CA ASP A 143 19.35 8.02 11.57
C ASP A 143 19.98 6.66 11.95
N SER A 144 20.04 6.36 13.26
CA SER A 144 20.65 5.11 13.78
C SER A 144 19.64 3.99 14.01
N LYS A 145 18.36 4.22 13.71
CA LYS A 145 17.26 3.29 13.93
C LYS A 145 16.95 2.54 12.64
N PRO A 146 16.33 1.35 12.73
CA PRO A 146 16.00 0.58 11.54
C PRO A 146 14.71 1.06 10.85
N PHE A 147 14.10 2.14 11.33
CA PHE A 147 12.76 2.53 10.89
C PHE A 147 12.81 3.31 9.59
N TYR A 148 11.83 3.07 8.73
CA TYR A 148 11.74 3.77 7.44
C TYR A 148 11.52 5.27 7.61
N TRP A 149 10.74 5.65 8.61
CA TRP A 149 10.55 7.05 9.00
C TRP A 149 11.35 7.33 10.27
N THR A 150 12.14 8.40 10.25
CA THR A 150 12.79 8.94 11.44
C THR A 150 11.74 9.41 12.45
N ASP A 151 12.15 9.59 13.71
CA ASP A 151 11.26 10.15 14.73
C ASP A 151 10.76 11.57 14.37
N THR A 152 11.57 12.33 13.62
CA THR A 152 11.24 13.68 13.15
C THR A 152 10.16 13.66 12.07
N GLU A 153 10.21 12.69 11.17
CA GLU A 153 9.27 12.56 10.05
C GLU A 153 7.96 11.88 10.45
N LEU A 154 8.02 10.99 11.44
CA LEU A 154 6.91 10.16 11.88
C LEU A 154 5.59 10.93 12.11
N PRO A 155 5.55 12.14 12.69
CA PRO A 155 4.31 12.90 12.84
C PRO A 155 3.61 13.26 11.53
N ASN A 156 4.33 13.37 10.41
CA ASN A 156 3.75 13.71 9.10
C ASN A 156 2.96 12.54 8.50
N TYR A 157 3.27 11.31 8.90
CA TYR A 157 2.69 10.08 8.37
C TYR A 157 1.74 9.38 9.34
N LYS A 158 1.68 9.83 10.60
CA LYS A 158 0.77 9.31 11.62
C LYS A 158 -0.64 9.88 11.51
N ASN A 159 -1.64 9.05 11.81
CA ASN A 159 -3.06 9.43 11.89
C ASN A 159 -3.56 10.14 10.62
N LYS A 160 -3.14 9.64 9.46
CA LYS A 160 -3.52 10.14 8.13
C LYS A 160 -4.43 9.12 7.47
N GLU A 161 -5.43 9.60 6.72
CA GLU A 161 -6.28 8.75 5.87
C GLU A 161 -6.95 7.58 6.61
N GLY A 162 -7.30 7.81 7.89
CA GLY A 162 -7.88 6.79 8.76
C GLY A 162 -6.90 5.71 9.24
N GLN A 163 -5.60 5.82 8.93
CA GLN A 163 -4.54 4.89 9.31
C GLN A 163 -3.73 5.42 10.49
N ASN A 164 -3.22 4.54 11.35
CA ASN A 164 -2.28 4.92 12.41
C ASN A 164 -0.95 5.38 11.83
N LEU A 165 -0.47 4.72 10.77
CA LEU A 165 0.76 5.08 10.08
C LEU A 165 0.68 4.70 8.60
N ILE A 166 1.08 5.63 7.73
CA ILE A 166 1.19 5.42 6.28
C ILE A 166 2.64 5.13 5.90
N PHE A 167 2.81 4.23 4.95
CA PHE A 167 4.05 3.96 4.23
C PHE A 167 3.89 4.37 2.76
N TYR A 168 4.97 4.87 2.18
CA TYR A 168 4.99 5.30 0.81
C TYR A 168 6.37 5.17 0.19
N ASP A 169 6.46 4.51 -0.96
CA ASP A 169 7.73 4.31 -1.66
C ASP A 169 7.53 4.26 -3.18
N ARG A 170 8.58 4.65 -3.91
CA ARG A 170 8.65 4.72 -5.38
C ARG A 170 10.01 4.22 -5.89
N PRO A 171 10.36 2.95 -5.66
CA PRO A 171 11.64 2.44 -6.11
C PRO A 171 11.67 2.40 -7.65
N THR A 172 12.72 2.96 -8.24
CA THR A 172 12.93 2.96 -9.70
C THR A 172 14.33 2.50 -10.08
N ARG A 173 14.47 2.13 -11.35
CA ARG A 173 15.74 1.88 -12.04
C ARG A 173 15.77 2.56 -13.40
N SER A 174 16.93 2.61 -14.05
CA SER A 174 17.00 3.13 -15.41
C SER A 174 16.18 2.23 -16.35
N GLY A 175 15.34 2.83 -17.20
CA GLY A 175 14.56 2.11 -18.21
C GLY A 175 15.39 1.40 -19.28
N SER A 176 16.71 1.63 -19.33
CA SER A 176 17.62 0.88 -20.20
C SER A 176 18.08 -0.45 -19.61
N GLN A 177 17.89 -0.68 -18.31
CA GLN A 177 18.39 -1.87 -17.63
C GLN A 177 17.33 -2.99 -17.65
N ASN A 178 17.75 -4.20 -18.02
CA ASN A 178 16.90 -5.39 -18.06
C ASN A 178 17.38 -6.44 -17.05
N GLY A 179 16.46 -7.22 -16.49
CA GLY A 179 16.74 -8.28 -15.53
C GLY A 179 17.10 -7.77 -14.13
N ILE A 180 16.83 -6.50 -13.81
CA ILE A 180 16.98 -6.03 -12.43
C ILE A 180 15.78 -6.52 -11.65
N LYS A 181 16.05 -7.25 -10.58
CA LYS A 181 15.06 -7.57 -9.56
C LYS A 181 15.27 -6.63 -8.37
N TRP A 182 14.20 -5.96 -7.96
CA TRP A 182 14.16 -5.18 -6.72
C TRP A 182 12.96 -5.68 -5.91
N GLU A 183 13.20 -6.05 -4.66
CA GLU A 183 12.20 -6.57 -3.74
C GLU A 183 12.34 -5.88 -2.39
N GLY A 184 11.28 -5.20 -1.95
CA GLY A 184 11.15 -4.63 -0.62
C GLY A 184 10.40 -5.60 0.29
N GLU A 185 11.01 -5.96 1.42
CA GLU A 185 10.35 -6.64 2.53
C GLU A 185 9.95 -5.59 3.57
N LEU A 186 8.65 -5.34 3.69
CA LEU A 186 8.07 -4.31 4.53
C LEU A 186 7.36 -4.94 5.72
N SER A 187 7.85 -4.67 6.93
CA SER A 187 7.19 -5.10 8.17
C SER A 187 6.57 -3.90 8.89
N THR A 188 5.30 -4.02 9.26
CA THR A 188 4.78 -3.22 10.37
C THR A 188 5.32 -3.82 11.67
N VAL A 189 5.94 -3.01 12.50
CA VAL A 189 6.32 -3.41 13.86
C VAL A 189 5.58 -2.57 14.89
N ILE A 190 5.17 -3.23 15.98
CA ILE A 190 4.42 -2.62 17.08
C ILE A 190 5.25 -2.75 18.35
N ASN A 191 5.42 -1.64 19.07
CA ASN A 191 6.01 -1.65 20.39
C ASN A 191 5.04 -2.24 21.42
N LYS A 192 5.45 -3.35 22.05
CA LYS A 192 4.73 -4.01 23.15
C LYS A 192 5.51 -3.87 24.46
N GLY A 193 5.59 -2.64 24.96
CA GLY A 193 6.35 -2.28 26.17
C GLY A 193 7.78 -1.90 25.82
N ASN A 194 8.68 -2.88 25.85
CA ASN A 194 10.13 -2.69 25.58
C ASN A 194 10.60 -3.58 24.42
N GLU A 195 9.71 -3.94 23.52
CA GLU A 195 10.04 -4.84 22.41
C GLU A 195 9.16 -4.51 21.19
N TYR A 196 9.80 -4.23 20.06
CA TYR A 196 9.14 -4.18 18.77
C TYR A 196 8.94 -5.59 18.24
N LYS A 197 7.69 -5.92 17.87
CA LYS A 197 7.34 -7.19 17.22
C LYS A 197 6.70 -6.95 15.86
N PRO A 198 7.03 -7.75 14.84
CA PRO A 198 6.34 -7.72 13.56
C PRO A 198 4.86 -8.08 13.76
N ALA A 199 3.98 -7.25 13.21
CA ALA A 199 2.53 -7.49 13.20
C ALA A 199 2.07 -8.12 11.88
N VAL A 200 2.63 -7.63 10.78
CA VAL A 200 2.38 -8.12 9.42
C VAL A 200 3.60 -7.77 8.57
N THR A 201 3.97 -8.65 7.65
CA THR A 201 5.07 -8.42 6.71
C THR A 201 4.59 -8.75 5.31
N ILE A 202 4.96 -7.90 4.35
CA ILE A 202 4.73 -8.14 2.94
C ILE A 202 6.04 -8.08 2.17
N ARG A 203 6.00 -8.66 0.97
CA ARG A 203 6.98 -8.36 -0.07
C ARG A 203 6.31 -7.69 -1.24
N TYR A 204 7.00 -6.74 -1.84
CA TYR A 204 6.58 -6.06 -3.06
C TYR A 204 7.82 -5.70 -3.88
N GLY A 205 7.63 -5.28 -5.13
CA GLY A 205 8.75 -4.83 -5.94
C GLY A 205 8.53 -5.03 -7.42
N PHE A 206 9.61 -5.20 -8.18
CA PHE A 206 9.51 -5.38 -9.62
C PHE A 206 10.71 -6.12 -10.20
N GLU A 207 10.51 -6.60 -11.41
CA GLU A 207 11.58 -7.01 -12.32
C GLU A 207 11.57 -6.10 -13.56
N THR A 208 12.72 -5.63 -14.03
CA THR A 208 12.79 -4.90 -15.29
C THR A 208 12.85 -5.87 -16.47
N LYS A 209 11.97 -5.68 -17.47
CA LYS A 209 11.93 -6.47 -18.70
C LYS A 209 11.67 -5.56 -19.88
N GLU A 210 12.51 -5.62 -20.90
CA GLU A 210 12.36 -4.85 -22.14
C GLU A 210 12.09 -3.35 -21.90
N GLY A 211 12.78 -2.78 -20.90
CA GLY A 211 12.65 -1.38 -20.53
C GLY A 211 11.34 -0.98 -19.84
N VAL A 212 10.54 -1.94 -19.37
CA VAL A 212 9.42 -1.70 -18.45
C VAL A 212 9.64 -2.40 -17.11
N ALA A 213 8.95 -1.94 -16.08
CA ALA A 213 8.89 -2.63 -14.79
C ALA A 213 7.68 -3.55 -14.76
N VAL A 214 7.89 -4.81 -14.39
CA VAL A 214 6.84 -5.80 -14.13
C VAL A 214 6.69 -5.91 -12.61
N PRO A 215 5.57 -5.45 -12.01
CA PRO A 215 5.35 -5.55 -10.58
C PRO A 215 5.39 -7.02 -10.11
N LEU A 216 5.99 -7.25 -8.95
CA LEU A 216 5.91 -8.54 -8.27
C LEU A 216 4.58 -8.61 -7.49
N PRO A 217 3.94 -9.79 -7.35
CA PRO A 217 2.78 -9.95 -6.48
C PRO A 217 3.08 -9.50 -5.05
N ILE A 218 2.09 -8.91 -4.38
CA ILE A 218 2.19 -8.61 -2.95
C ILE A 218 1.62 -9.79 -2.17
N GLU A 219 2.45 -10.38 -1.33
CA GLU A 219 2.10 -11.54 -0.51
C GLU A 219 2.38 -11.26 0.97
N ILE A 220 1.51 -11.78 1.84
CA ILE A 220 1.78 -11.83 3.28
C ILE A 220 2.86 -12.87 3.53
N ASN A 221 3.89 -12.46 4.25
CA ASN A 221 5.06 -13.26 4.53
C ASN A 221 5.40 -13.25 6.02
N SER A 222 6.20 -14.23 6.44
CA SER A 222 6.98 -14.09 7.67
C SER A 222 8.21 -13.23 7.40
N PRO A 223 8.69 -12.42 8.37
CA PRO A 223 9.95 -11.70 8.22
C PRO A 223 11.09 -12.64 7.82
N SER A 224 12.00 -12.16 6.98
CA SER A 224 13.22 -12.89 6.69
C SER A 224 14.16 -12.87 7.87
N SER A 225 15.13 -13.79 7.88
CA SER A 225 16.18 -13.83 8.91
C SER A 225 17.02 -12.54 8.98
N PHE A 226 17.08 -11.75 7.90
CA PHE A 226 17.73 -10.44 7.93
C PHE A 226 16.87 -9.43 8.70
N GLN A 227 15.59 -9.32 8.35
CA GLN A 227 14.63 -8.41 8.99
C GLN A 227 14.47 -8.74 10.48
N ASP A 228 14.38 -10.02 10.84
CA ASP A 228 14.35 -10.47 12.24
C ASP A 228 15.60 -10.03 13.00
N LYS A 229 16.79 -10.15 12.39
CA LYS A 229 18.04 -9.69 13.01
C LYS A 229 18.06 -8.17 13.17
N THR A 230 17.55 -7.42 12.20
CA THR A 230 17.44 -5.95 12.26
C THR A 230 16.55 -5.54 13.44
N ILE A 231 15.36 -6.15 13.57
CA ILE A 231 14.43 -5.89 14.68
C ILE A 231 15.08 -6.28 16.02
N ALA A 232 15.66 -7.48 16.10
CA ALA A 232 16.29 -7.98 17.33
C ALA A 232 17.50 -7.15 17.75
N ALA A 233 18.27 -6.59 16.80
CA ALA A 233 19.39 -5.71 17.10
C ALA A 233 18.92 -4.41 17.74
N TYR A 234 17.87 -3.79 17.19
CA TYR A 234 17.30 -2.58 17.77
C TYR A 234 16.65 -2.82 19.14
N ASN A 235 15.94 -3.93 19.32
CA ASN A 235 15.37 -4.29 20.62
C ASN A 235 16.42 -4.40 21.75
N LYS A 236 17.67 -4.76 21.44
CA LYS A 236 18.78 -4.79 22.42
C LYS A 236 19.26 -3.40 22.84
N THR A 237 18.89 -2.36 22.11
CA THR A 237 19.22 -0.96 22.43
C THR A 237 18.14 -0.27 23.24
N LEU A 238 16.98 -0.91 23.41
CA LEU A 238 15.89 -0.37 24.22
C LEU A 238 16.25 -0.43 25.71
N PRO A 239 15.78 0.55 26.50
CA PRO A 239 16.04 0.62 27.94
C PRO A 239 15.30 -0.45 28.76
#